data_AF-A0A9X2L183-F1
#
_entry.id   AF-A0A9X2L183-F1
#
_cell.length_a   1.000
_cell.length_b   1.000
_cell.length_c   1.000
_cell.angle_alpha   90.00
_cell.angle_beta   90.00
_cell.angle_gamma   90.00
#
_symmetry.space_group_name_H-M   'P 1'
#
loop_
_entity.id
_entity.type
_entity.pdbx_description
1 polymer ?
#
loop_
_entity_poly.entity_id
_entity_poly.type
_entity_poly.pdbx_seq_one_letter_code
_entity_poly.pdbx_strand_id
1 'polypeptide(L)'
;MKLFLALLFSGMIAFSCKEAQPHFLEINGDKIISNHALKFELTKPNGFRIAEPVTHYPTFNEHPFKVSLGGFIADSEAVFVHAEEVLDKSGTLDYSSLPRDTLSNIEFGIRSMCAELTEDEIQEEHDILYLQKHGFTLQPGVFLIQFLKNTDDMNMEYILSYATTVSSCSVEADTDFKESVRKRVQTIVELKKLN
;
A
#
# COMPACT_ATOMS: atom_id res chain seq x y z
N MET A 1 -62.54 34.98 19.25
CA MET A 1 -62.79 33.79 18.40
C MET A 1 -61.96 33.89 17.11
N LYS A 2 -60.75 33.35 17.13
CA LYS A 2 -60.10 32.59 16.04
C LYS A 2 -58.78 32.04 16.57
N LEU A 3 -58.51 30.83 16.13
CA LEU A 3 -57.69 29.76 16.71
C LEU A 3 -56.53 29.49 15.73
N PHE A 4 -55.39 28.99 16.22
CA PHE A 4 -54.24 28.40 15.50
C PHE A 4 -53.41 29.37 14.62
N LEU A 5 -52.07 29.23 14.52
CA LEU A 5 -51.31 28.02 14.23
C LEU A 5 -49.83 28.17 14.68
N ALA A 6 -49.28 27.09 15.23
CA ALA A 6 -47.88 26.94 15.63
C ALA A 6 -46.94 26.83 14.40
N LEU A 7 -45.73 27.38 14.52
CA LEU A 7 -44.60 27.07 13.64
C LEU A 7 -43.38 26.81 14.52
N LEU A 8 -43.22 25.54 14.91
CA LEU A 8 -41.98 24.99 15.44
C LEU A 8 -41.01 24.87 14.26
N PHE A 9 -39.98 25.72 14.24
CA PHE A 9 -38.82 25.52 13.40
C PHE A 9 -38.00 24.36 13.98
N SER A 10 -38.30 23.14 13.53
CA SER A 10 -37.37 22.02 13.63
C SER A 10 -36.20 22.28 12.68
N GLY A 11 -35.13 22.86 13.21
CA GLY A 11 -33.85 22.90 12.53
C GLY A 11 -33.30 21.49 12.38
N MET A 12 -33.52 20.88 11.22
CA MET A 12 -32.76 19.70 10.82
C MET A 12 -31.33 20.16 10.53
N ILE A 13 -30.43 19.92 11.48
CA ILE A 13 -28.99 19.90 11.20
C ILE A 13 -28.76 18.66 10.35
N ALA A 14 -28.70 18.84 9.03
CA ALA A 14 -28.23 17.80 8.13
C ALA A 14 -26.72 17.60 8.41
N PHE A 15 -26.40 16.64 9.28
CA PHE A 15 -25.08 16.06 9.30
C PHE A 15 -24.86 15.41 7.93
N SER A 16 -24.11 16.08 7.07
CA SER A 16 -23.48 15.43 5.93
C SER A 16 -22.46 14.43 6.52
N CYS A 17 -22.90 13.19 6.75
CA CYS A 17 -21.98 12.08 6.79
C CYS A 17 -21.35 12.02 5.40
N LYS A 18 -20.16 12.63 5.26
CA LYS A 18 -19.27 12.31 4.15
C LYS A 18 -19.03 10.81 4.25
N GLU A 19 -19.71 10.06 3.38
CA GLU A 19 -19.57 8.60 3.32
C GLU A 19 -18.08 8.33 3.15
N ALA A 20 -17.48 7.67 4.14
CA ALA A 20 -16.07 7.32 4.10
C ALA A 20 -15.88 6.48 2.83
N GLN A 21 -15.06 6.97 1.90
CA GLN A 21 -14.82 6.25 0.65
C GLN A 21 -14.22 4.90 1.02
N PRO A 22 -14.78 3.78 0.54
CA PRO A 22 -14.38 2.46 1.00
C PRO A 22 -12.91 2.20 0.65
N HIS A 23 -12.09 1.94 1.67
CA HIS A 23 -10.72 1.50 1.51
C HIS A 23 -10.69 0.07 0.97
N PHE A 24 -9.70 -0.25 0.13
CA PHE A 24 -9.44 -1.64 -0.27
C PHE A 24 -8.70 -2.45 0.81
N LEU A 25 -8.23 -1.77 1.86
CA LEU A 25 -7.47 -2.34 2.94
C LEU A 25 -8.18 -2.04 4.26
N GLU A 26 -8.26 -3.04 5.13
CA GLU A 26 -8.84 -2.95 6.47
C GLU A 26 -7.88 -3.52 7.51
N ILE A 27 -7.92 -2.99 8.73
CA ILE A 27 -7.17 -3.52 9.87
C ILE A 27 -8.07 -4.47 10.67
N ASN A 28 -7.55 -5.66 10.98
CA ASN A 28 -8.19 -6.62 11.88
C ASN A 28 -7.18 -7.16 12.90
N GLY A 29 -7.08 -6.50 14.05
CA GLY A 29 -6.04 -6.79 15.05
C GLY A 29 -4.65 -6.52 14.47
N ASP A 30 -3.78 -7.51 14.54
CA ASP A 30 -2.40 -7.44 14.01
C ASP A 30 -2.33 -7.79 12.51
N LYS A 31 -3.37 -7.48 11.74
CA LYS A 31 -3.47 -7.88 10.32
C LYS A 31 -3.98 -6.75 9.45
N ILE A 32 -3.47 -6.70 8.23
CA ILE A 32 -4.03 -5.91 7.13
C ILE A 32 -4.71 -6.89 6.18
N ILE A 33 -5.99 -6.65 5.91
CA ILE A 33 -6.82 -7.46 5.02
C ILE A 33 -7.13 -6.64 3.79
N SER A 34 -6.80 -7.18 2.62
CA SER A 34 -7.29 -6.68 1.34
C SER A 34 -8.70 -7.22 1.11
N ASN A 35 -9.71 -6.33 1.14
CA ASN A 35 -11.10 -6.64 0.81
C ASN A 35 -11.40 -6.47 -0.71
N HIS A 36 -10.34 -6.25 -1.50
CA HIS A 36 -10.31 -6.09 -2.95
C HIS A 36 -10.55 -7.41 -3.71
N ALA A 37 -10.43 -7.41 -5.05
CA ALA A 37 -10.53 -8.63 -5.86
C ALA A 37 -9.40 -9.63 -5.56
N LEU A 38 -8.21 -9.12 -5.24
CA LEU A 38 -7.09 -9.93 -4.74
C LEU A 38 -7.11 -9.93 -3.22
N LYS A 39 -7.84 -10.89 -2.65
CA LYS A 39 -8.02 -11.00 -1.20
C LYS A 39 -6.83 -11.67 -0.53
N PHE A 40 -6.10 -10.88 0.25
CA PHE A 40 -4.97 -11.32 1.03
C PHE A 40 -5.08 -10.83 2.46
N GLU A 41 -4.51 -11.61 3.38
CA GLU A 41 -4.29 -11.26 4.77
C GLU A 41 -2.78 -11.20 5.01
N LEU A 42 -2.29 -10.04 5.43
CA LEU A 42 -0.90 -9.83 5.81
C LEU A 42 -0.82 -9.69 7.34
N THR A 43 -0.05 -10.55 7.98
CA THR A 43 0.17 -10.50 9.44
C THR A 43 1.31 -9.55 9.79
N LYS A 44 1.16 -8.80 10.88
CA LYS A 44 2.16 -7.87 11.40
C LYS A 44 3.41 -8.61 11.87
N PRO A 45 4.59 -8.28 11.34
CA PRO A 45 5.84 -8.84 11.87
C PRO A 45 6.13 -8.34 13.30
N ASN A 46 6.87 -9.14 14.06
CA ASN A 46 7.31 -8.75 15.40
C ASN A 46 8.19 -7.50 15.36
N GLY A 47 7.95 -6.54 16.26
CA GLY A 47 8.68 -5.28 16.34
C GLY A 47 8.18 -4.18 15.40
N PHE A 48 7.22 -4.48 14.52
CA PHE A 48 6.60 -3.49 13.65
C PHE A 48 5.34 -2.91 14.28
N ARG A 49 5.07 -1.64 13.96
CA ARG A 49 3.84 -0.90 14.27
C ARG A 49 2.91 -0.96 13.07
N ILE A 50 1.60 -0.95 13.31
CA ILE A 50 0.62 -0.87 12.24
C ILE A 50 0.43 0.58 11.79
N ALA A 51 0.37 0.79 10.49
CA ALA A 51 0.08 2.08 9.86
C ALA A 51 -1.31 1.99 9.21
N GLU A 52 -2.17 2.92 9.61
CA GLU A 52 -3.58 2.98 9.19
C GLU A 52 -3.70 3.17 7.68
N PRO A 53 -4.60 2.41 7.00
CA PRO A 53 -4.77 2.57 5.58
C PRO A 53 -5.21 3.97 5.15
N VAL A 54 -4.65 4.44 4.05
CA VAL A 54 -5.06 5.66 3.36
C VAL A 54 -5.48 5.33 1.94
N THR A 55 -6.36 6.15 1.36
CA THR A 55 -6.76 6.02 -0.05
C THR A 55 -6.52 7.33 -0.77
N HIS A 56 -5.95 7.24 -1.97
CA HIS A 56 -5.74 8.36 -2.86
C HIS A 56 -6.04 7.95 -4.32
N TYR A 57 -6.06 8.94 -5.22
CA TYR A 57 -6.53 8.79 -6.59
C TYR A 57 -5.52 9.38 -7.58
N PRO A 58 -4.36 8.71 -7.78
CA PRO A 58 -3.36 9.19 -8.70
C PRO A 58 -3.78 8.91 -10.15
N THR A 59 -3.08 9.53 -11.09
CA THR A 59 -3.17 9.22 -12.53
C THR A 59 -1.78 8.85 -13.00
N PHE A 60 -1.61 7.63 -13.50
CA PHE A 60 -0.35 7.13 -14.04
C PHE A 60 -0.52 6.81 -15.51
N ASN A 61 0.35 7.33 -16.37
CA ASN A 61 0.29 7.12 -17.82
C ASN A 61 -1.11 7.39 -18.40
N GLU A 62 -1.75 8.50 -17.99
CA GLU A 62 -3.11 8.90 -18.40
C GLU A 62 -4.26 8.01 -17.87
N HIS A 63 -3.94 6.94 -17.13
CA HIS A 63 -4.94 6.06 -16.52
C HIS A 63 -5.22 6.48 -15.06
N PRO A 64 -6.49 6.69 -14.67
CA PRO A 64 -6.86 7.02 -13.31
C PRO A 64 -6.89 5.77 -12.42
N PHE A 65 -6.33 5.88 -11.22
CA PHE A 65 -6.27 4.80 -10.24
C PHE A 65 -7.04 5.17 -8.97
N LYS A 66 -7.52 4.14 -8.27
CA LYS A 66 -7.82 4.21 -6.84
C LYS A 66 -6.83 3.32 -6.12
N VAL A 67 -6.01 3.92 -5.26
CA VAL A 67 -4.94 3.24 -4.53
C VAL A 67 -5.26 3.27 -3.05
N SER A 68 -5.29 2.10 -2.41
CA SER A 68 -5.27 2.00 -0.95
C SER A 68 -3.90 1.52 -0.49
N LEU A 69 -3.27 2.30 0.37
CA LEU A 69 -1.96 2.04 0.96
C LEU A 69 -2.12 1.75 2.44
N GLY A 70 -1.56 0.65 2.92
CA GLY A 70 -1.50 0.27 4.33
C GLY A 70 -0.21 -0.49 4.61
N GLY A 71 0.25 -0.53 5.86
CA GLY A 71 1.47 -1.29 6.13
C GLY A 71 1.86 -1.46 7.59
N PHE A 72 3.01 -2.10 7.77
CA PHE A 72 3.70 -2.32 9.01
C PHE A 72 5.06 -1.63 8.95
N ILE A 73 5.36 -0.80 9.94
CA ILE A 73 6.56 0.04 9.94
C ILE A 73 7.39 -0.16 11.20
N ALA A 74 8.70 -0.31 11.02
CA ALA A 74 9.74 -0.20 12.02
C ALA A 74 10.66 0.97 11.66
N ASP A 75 11.68 1.24 12.49
CA ASP A 75 12.49 2.46 12.33
C ASP A 75 13.26 2.50 10.99
N SER A 76 13.78 1.37 10.50
CA SER A 76 14.57 1.28 9.26
C SER A 76 14.02 0.29 8.22
N GLU A 77 12.87 -0.33 8.52
CA GLU A 77 12.24 -1.35 7.67
C GLU A 77 10.74 -1.05 7.58
N ALA A 78 10.13 -1.31 6.42
CA ALA A 78 8.69 -1.26 6.25
C ALA A 78 8.22 -2.41 5.37
N VAL A 79 7.07 -3.02 5.72
CA VAL A 79 6.31 -3.92 4.87
C VAL A 79 4.98 -3.26 4.58
N PHE A 80 4.73 -2.84 3.36
CA PHE A 80 3.51 -2.12 3.01
C PHE A 80 2.88 -2.67 1.74
N VAL A 81 1.61 -2.34 1.56
CA VAL A 81 0.76 -2.92 0.53
C VAL A 81 0.03 -1.81 -0.20
N HIS A 82 0.04 -1.88 -1.53
CA HIS A 82 -0.95 -1.22 -2.36
C HIS A 82 -1.98 -2.23 -2.83
N ALA A 83 -3.25 -1.90 -2.62
CA ALA A 83 -4.36 -2.49 -3.35
C ALA A 83 -4.88 -1.43 -4.32
N GLU A 84 -4.76 -1.69 -5.62
CA GLU A 84 -5.04 -0.68 -6.65
C GLU A 84 -6.07 -1.16 -7.65
N GLU A 85 -6.91 -0.24 -8.11
CA GLU A 85 -7.88 -0.44 -9.18
C GLU A 85 -7.68 0.63 -10.25
N VAL A 86 -7.54 0.20 -11.51
CA VAL A 86 -7.63 1.09 -12.67
C VAL A 86 -9.11 1.41 -12.92
N LEU A 87 -9.45 2.68 -12.86
CA LEU A 87 -10.85 3.14 -12.88
C LEU A 87 -11.45 3.17 -14.29
N ASP A 88 -10.62 3.32 -15.32
CA ASP A 88 -11.07 3.35 -16.72
C ASP A 88 -11.20 1.97 -17.38
N LYS A 89 -10.82 0.90 -16.65
CA LYS A 89 -10.87 -0.49 -17.10
C LYS A 89 -10.06 -0.79 -18.37
N SER A 90 -8.98 -0.06 -18.58
CA SER A 90 -8.06 -0.23 -19.72
C SER A 90 -7.31 -1.56 -19.75
N GLY A 91 -7.20 -2.29 -18.63
CA GLY A 91 -6.41 -3.51 -18.53
C GLY A 91 -4.90 -3.25 -18.57
N THR A 92 -4.44 -2.09 -18.09
CA THR A 92 -3.03 -1.67 -18.22
C THR A 92 -2.06 -2.35 -17.24
N LEU A 93 -2.54 -3.11 -16.25
CA LEU A 93 -1.69 -3.74 -15.24
C LEU A 93 -1.20 -5.12 -15.69
N ASP A 94 -0.11 -5.16 -16.47
CA ASP A 94 0.53 -6.40 -16.93
C ASP A 94 1.94 -6.60 -16.34
N TYR A 95 2.11 -7.71 -15.63
CA TYR A 95 3.37 -8.14 -14.99
C TYR A 95 3.96 -9.42 -15.58
N SER A 96 3.46 -9.87 -16.74
CA SER A 96 3.88 -11.11 -17.40
C SER A 96 5.36 -11.14 -17.76
N SER A 97 5.99 -9.97 -17.94
CA SER A 97 7.41 -9.84 -18.27
C SER A 97 8.35 -9.85 -17.06
N LEU A 98 7.82 -9.75 -15.83
CA LEU A 98 8.65 -9.73 -14.63
C LEU A 98 9.16 -11.13 -14.27
N PRO A 99 10.38 -11.25 -13.71
CA PRO A 99 10.81 -12.47 -13.06
C PRO A 99 9.78 -12.94 -12.02
N ARG A 100 9.67 -14.26 -11.81
CA ARG A 100 8.73 -14.84 -10.87
C ARG A 100 9.41 -15.23 -9.56
N ASP A 101 8.73 -14.99 -8.45
CA ASP A 101 9.12 -15.48 -7.13
C ASP A 101 7.90 -15.96 -6.35
N THR A 102 8.13 -16.80 -5.35
CA THR A 102 7.10 -17.29 -4.44
C THR A 102 7.29 -16.69 -3.05
N LEU A 103 6.23 -16.08 -2.52
CA LEU A 103 6.17 -15.58 -1.15
C LEU A 103 4.95 -16.22 -0.46
N SER A 104 5.17 -16.88 0.68
CA SER A 104 4.12 -17.60 1.43
C SER A 104 3.28 -18.55 0.54
N ASN A 105 3.94 -19.30 -0.35
CA ASN A 105 3.33 -20.23 -1.33
C ASN A 105 2.44 -19.55 -2.41
N ILE A 106 2.57 -18.26 -2.61
CA ILE A 106 1.87 -17.51 -3.66
C ILE A 106 2.91 -16.98 -4.65
N GLU A 107 2.67 -17.20 -5.95
CA GLU A 107 3.57 -16.71 -7.01
C GLU A 107 3.26 -15.25 -7.38
N PHE A 108 4.30 -14.45 -7.50
CA PHE A 108 4.30 -13.02 -7.82
C PHE A 108 5.28 -12.69 -8.95
N GLY A 109 5.04 -11.58 -9.64
CA GLY A 109 6.09 -10.89 -10.37
C GLY A 109 6.96 -10.15 -9.36
N ILE A 110 8.28 -10.14 -9.55
CA ILE A 110 9.21 -9.50 -8.62
C ILE A 110 10.06 -8.46 -9.33
N ARG A 111 10.26 -7.33 -8.65
CA ARG A 111 11.28 -6.34 -9.01
C ARG A 111 11.91 -5.76 -7.76
N SER A 112 13.11 -5.22 -7.92
CA SER A 112 13.79 -4.43 -6.91
C SER A 112 14.20 -3.09 -7.49
N MET A 113 14.26 -2.08 -6.65
CA MET A 113 14.73 -0.74 -7.00
C MET A 113 15.37 -0.10 -5.79
N CYS A 114 16.24 0.86 -6.00
CA CYS A 114 16.75 1.74 -4.98
C CYS A 114 16.64 3.18 -5.43
N ALA A 115 16.21 4.04 -4.51
CA ALA A 115 16.15 5.48 -4.74
C ALA A 115 17.03 6.20 -3.72
N GLU A 116 17.88 7.11 -4.21
CA GLU A 116 18.49 8.15 -3.39
C GLU A 116 17.60 9.39 -3.50
N LEU A 117 16.83 9.67 -2.45
CA LEU A 117 15.80 10.70 -2.49
C LEU A 117 16.34 12.03 -1.96
N THR A 118 16.13 13.09 -2.73
CA THR A 118 16.28 14.47 -2.28
C THR A 118 15.10 14.90 -1.41
N GLU A 119 15.28 15.97 -0.63
CA GLU A 119 14.19 16.51 0.19
C GLU A 119 12.98 16.94 -0.67
N ASP A 120 13.22 17.50 -1.85
CA ASP A 120 12.14 17.90 -2.76
C ASP A 120 11.35 16.68 -3.28
N GLU A 121 12.04 15.61 -3.69
CA GLU A 121 11.39 14.35 -4.10
C GLU A 121 10.60 13.72 -2.94
N ILE A 122 11.11 13.78 -1.71
CA ILE A 122 10.39 13.27 -0.53
C ILE A 122 9.04 13.99 -0.35
N GLN A 123 8.98 15.31 -0.58
CA GLN A 123 7.75 16.08 -0.39
C GLN A 123 6.72 15.87 -1.51
N GLU A 124 7.13 15.34 -2.67
CA GLU A 124 6.27 15.05 -3.80
C GLU A 124 5.75 13.61 -3.79
N GLU A 125 6.45 12.69 -3.12
CA GLU A 125 6.13 11.26 -3.11
C GLU A 125 5.21 10.85 -1.95
N HIS A 126 3.93 10.59 -2.29
CA HIS A 126 2.88 10.24 -1.32
C HIS A 126 3.26 9.04 -0.41
N ASP A 127 3.85 8.00 -0.99
CA ASP A 127 4.20 6.78 -0.25
C ASP A 127 5.33 7.04 0.73
N ILE A 128 6.31 7.85 0.36
CA ILE A 128 7.42 8.22 1.24
C ILE A 128 6.92 9.07 2.41
N LEU A 129 6.07 10.06 2.15
CA LEU A 129 5.42 10.85 3.19
C LEU A 129 4.59 9.99 4.13
N TYR A 130 3.86 9.01 3.60
CA TYR A 130 3.12 8.04 4.39
C TYR A 130 4.07 7.25 5.30
N LEU A 131 5.16 6.68 4.77
CA LEU A 131 6.11 5.90 5.55
C LEU A 131 6.74 6.74 6.67
N GLN A 132 7.20 7.96 6.38
CA GLN A 132 7.79 8.88 7.36
C GLN A 132 6.82 9.24 8.47
N LYS A 133 5.59 9.62 8.10
CA LYS A 133 4.53 9.98 9.06
C LYS A 133 4.26 8.85 10.07
N HIS A 134 4.47 7.61 9.64
CA HIS A 134 4.24 6.41 10.44
C HIS A 134 5.51 5.83 11.09
N GLY A 135 6.63 6.57 11.03
CA GLY A 135 7.84 6.30 11.83
C GLY A 135 8.99 5.64 11.08
N PHE A 136 8.92 5.53 9.75
CA PHE A 136 10.05 5.10 8.94
C PHE A 136 11.09 6.23 8.88
N THR A 137 12.32 5.94 9.28
CA THR A 137 13.42 6.91 9.25
C THR A 137 14.09 6.86 7.90
N LEU A 138 13.97 7.92 7.10
CA LEU A 138 14.71 7.99 5.84
C LEU A 138 16.22 8.08 6.07
N GLN A 139 16.95 7.44 5.15
CA GLN A 139 18.39 7.52 4.99
C GLN A 139 18.67 7.90 3.54
N PRO A 140 19.91 8.25 3.18
CA PRO A 140 20.24 8.70 1.83
C PRO A 140 19.78 7.77 0.72
N GLY A 141 19.74 6.45 0.96
CA GLY A 141 19.12 5.49 0.05
C GLY A 141 18.00 4.68 0.72
N VAL A 142 16.98 4.36 -0.08
CA VAL A 142 15.92 3.40 0.29
C VAL A 142 15.89 2.30 -0.77
N PHE A 143 16.14 1.07 -0.34
CA PHE A 143 16.01 -0.12 -1.18
C PHE A 143 14.62 -0.72 -1.03
N LEU A 144 13.97 -1.02 -2.15
CA LEU A 144 12.67 -1.66 -2.22
C LEU A 144 12.76 -2.99 -2.98
N ILE A 145 12.04 -3.98 -2.48
CA ILE A 145 11.66 -5.18 -3.23
C ILE A 145 10.14 -5.29 -3.25
N GLN A 146 9.58 -5.53 -4.42
CA GLN A 146 8.14 -5.55 -4.65
C GLN A 146 7.69 -6.89 -5.23
N PHE A 147 6.59 -7.39 -4.68
CA PHE A 147 5.89 -8.60 -5.11
C PHE A 147 4.53 -8.16 -5.69
N LEU A 148 4.39 -8.30 -7.00
CA LEU A 148 3.26 -7.77 -7.77
C LEU A 148 2.36 -8.90 -8.26
N LYS A 149 1.06 -8.71 -8.05
CA LYS A 149 0.03 -9.61 -8.57
C LYS A 149 -1.16 -8.80 -9.07
N ASN A 150 -1.64 -9.16 -10.25
CA ASN A 150 -2.79 -8.57 -10.91
C ASN A 150 -3.91 -9.60 -11.10
N THR A 151 -5.12 -9.11 -11.34
CA THR A 151 -6.26 -9.93 -11.81
C THR A 151 -6.07 -10.30 -13.28
N ASP A 152 -6.80 -11.33 -13.72
CA ASP A 152 -6.72 -11.82 -15.11
C ASP A 152 -7.14 -10.76 -16.15
N ASP A 153 -8.03 -9.83 -15.76
CA ASP A 153 -8.47 -8.72 -16.59
C ASP A 153 -7.57 -7.47 -16.49
N MET A 154 -6.48 -7.54 -15.73
CA MET A 154 -5.44 -6.51 -15.62
C MET A 154 -5.95 -5.14 -15.13
N ASN A 155 -7.08 -5.10 -14.42
CA ASN A 155 -7.67 -3.87 -13.90
C ASN A 155 -7.46 -3.66 -12.40
N MET A 156 -6.91 -4.65 -11.71
CA MET A 156 -6.81 -4.69 -10.28
C MET A 156 -5.51 -5.36 -9.87
N GLU A 157 -4.85 -4.82 -8.85
CA GLU A 157 -3.60 -5.36 -8.34
C GLU A 157 -3.44 -5.31 -6.84
N TYR A 158 -2.45 -6.08 -6.41
CA TYR A 158 -1.91 -6.14 -5.08
C TYR A 158 -0.39 -6.11 -5.18
N ILE A 159 0.21 -5.05 -4.64
CA ILE A 159 1.66 -4.87 -4.57
C ILE A 159 2.05 -4.97 -3.11
N LEU A 160 2.83 -5.99 -2.75
CA LEU A 160 3.51 -6.04 -1.46
C LEU A 160 4.93 -5.52 -1.62
N SER A 161 5.26 -4.46 -0.91
CA SER A 161 6.57 -3.84 -0.90
C SER A 161 7.25 -4.07 0.44
N TYR A 162 8.53 -4.43 0.39
CA TYR A 162 9.42 -4.31 1.54
C TYR A 162 10.45 -3.22 1.25
N ALA A 163 10.56 -2.25 2.16
CA ALA A 163 11.56 -1.19 2.11
C ALA A 163 12.55 -1.34 3.27
N THR A 164 13.82 -1.05 2.99
CA THR A 164 14.88 -0.92 3.99
C THR A 164 15.79 0.24 3.65
N THR A 165 16.28 0.93 4.67
CA THR A 165 17.25 2.00 4.48
C THR A 165 18.63 1.46 4.13
N VAL A 166 19.35 2.17 3.26
CA VAL A 166 20.74 1.90 2.90
C VAL A 166 21.54 3.20 2.86
N SER A 167 22.86 3.12 2.97
CA SER A 167 23.72 4.30 2.92
C SER A 167 23.86 4.90 1.52
N SER A 168 23.67 4.09 0.47
CA SER A 168 23.69 4.49 -0.94
C SER A 168 23.07 3.38 -1.80
N CYS A 169 22.57 3.74 -2.98
CA CYS A 169 22.02 2.80 -3.95
C CYS A 169 23.05 1.99 -4.73
N SER A 170 24.34 2.14 -4.43
CA SER A 170 25.38 1.22 -4.93
C SER A 170 25.09 -0.26 -4.59
N VAL A 171 24.26 -0.51 -3.57
CA VAL A 171 23.78 -1.85 -3.17
C VAL A 171 22.99 -2.57 -4.25
N GLU A 172 22.45 -1.89 -5.26
CA GLU A 172 21.72 -2.55 -6.35
C GLU A 172 22.61 -3.51 -7.17
N ALA A 173 23.90 -3.20 -7.28
CA ALA A 173 24.89 -4.05 -7.92
C ALA A 173 25.31 -5.25 -7.03
N ASP A 174 25.02 -5.18 -5.73
CA ASP A 174 25.40 -6.20 -4.76
C ASP A 174 24.34 -7.33 -4.72
N THR A 175 24.74 -8.50 -5.21
CA THR A 175 23.85 -9.67 -5.26
C THR A 175 23.66 -10.30 -3.89
N ASP A 176 24.68 -10.27 -3.02
CA ASP A 176 24.61 -10.84 -1.67
C ASP A 176 23.68 -10.01 -0.80
N PHE A 177 23.74 -8.67 -0.94
CA PHE A 177 22.79 -7.77 -0.30
C PHE A 177 21.34 -8.08 -0.72
N LYS A 178 21.06 -8.15 -2.02
CA LYS A 178 19.70 -8.43 -2.54
C LYS A 178 19.16 -9.77 -2.04
N GLU A 179 20.01 -10.80 -2.01
CA GLU A 179 19.64 -12.11 -1.48
C GLU A 179 19.40 -12.07 0.04
N SER A 180 20.18 -11.29 0.79
CA SER A 180 19.95 -11.09 2.22
C SER A 180 18.61 -10.41 2.50
N VAL A 181 18.24 -9.40 1.71
CA VAL A 181 16.95 -8.72 1.79
C VAL A 181 15.83 -9.68 1.43
N ARG A 182 15.97 -10.46 0.35
CA ARG A 182 14.96 -11.47 -0.03
C ARG A 182 14.72 -12.49 1.08
N LYS A 183 15.79 -13.00 1.72
CA LYS A 183 15.69 -13.89 2.88
C LYS A 183 15.00 -13.22 4.07
N ARG A 184 15.31 -11.94 4.32
CA ARG A 184 14.64 -11.15 5.36
C ARG A 184 13.14 -11.09 5.11
N VAL A 185 12.71 -10.77 3.89
CA VAL A 185 11.28 -10.74 3.51
C VAL A 185 10.62 -12.10 3.74
N GLN A 186 11.22 -13.18 3.25
CA GLN A 186 10.70 -14.55 3.43
C GLN A 186 10.55 -14.96 4.91
N THR A 187 11.35 -14.35 5.80
CA THR A 187 11.31 -14.64 7.23
C THR A 187 10.22 -13.86 7.95
N ILE A 188 9.96 -12.61 7.56
CA ILE A 188 9.07 -11.71 8.31
C ILE A 188 7.68 -11.58 7.71
N VAL A 189 7.53 -11.85 6.41
CA VAL A 189 6.25 -11.70 5.73
C VAL A 189 5.47 -13.01 5.81
N GLU A 190 4.36 -12.93 6.54
CA GLU A 190 3.34 -13.96 6.58
C GLU A 190 2.12 -13.47 5.79
N LEU A 191 1.98 -13.96 4.57
CA LEU A 191 0.87 -13.63 3.68
C LEU A 191 -0.03 -14.86 3.47
N LYS A 192 -1.34 -14.66 3.55
CA LYS A 192 -2.33 -15.71 3.30
C LYS A 192 -3.32 -15.26 2.24
N LYS A 193 -3.54 -16.10 1.22
CA LYS A 193 -4.65 -15.94 0.28
C LYS A 193 -5.97 -16.27 0.97
N LEU A 194 -6.94 -15.37 0.83
CA LEU A 194 -8.30 -15.58 1.32
C LEU A 194 -9.18 -16.09 0.16
N ASN A 195 -10.17 -16.91 0.50
CA ASN A 195 -11.15 -17.45 -0.46
C ASN A 195 -12.34 -16.49 -0.61
#